data_AF-A0AAJ3JT29-F1
#
_entry.id   AF-A0AAJ3JT29-F1
#
_cell.length_a   1.000
_cell.length_b   1.000
_cell.length_c   1.000
_cell.angle_alpha   90.00
_cell.angle_beta   90.00
_cell.angle_gamma   90.00
#
_symmetry.space_group_name_H-M   'P 1'
#
loop_
_entity.id
_entity.type
_entity.pdbx_description
1 polymer ?
#
loop_
_entity_poly.entity_id
_entity_poly.type
_entity_poly.pdbx_seq_one_letter_code
_entity_poly.pdbx_strand_id
1 'polypeptide(L)'
;MRAKDVEARFQELDAFLTEHQGLWRPRPFTQLQLPWETEHPALSQWLRQRSLAEAEASHNQPHHLPAPAPFPQLAAHALRLGTVDKLPTHTLEPARHRLNVDVPGRKWQQIEAFGAALTFTQTPAHWLDWCAGKGHLGRRLLQPGQHLTCLEYDPALIASGQALSDRHGLPATHHLQDVMADVAIQPEHTPVALHACGDLHVRLLQLASAVGCKQLALAPCCYNRITADSYQALSAAGRASLLQLSIDDLGLPLSETVTAGNRVRQQRDTSMARRLGFDQLQRQLRGCDDYLPTPSLPASWLDKPFADYCQELASLKGLSTGEQDWQALEAHGWQRLAEVRNLELVRGLFRRPLELWLVLDRALFMVDQGYNVEVGSFCEPSLTPRNLMVLAERQ
;
A
#
# COMPACT_ATOMS: atom_id res chain seq x y z
N MET A 1 12.40 -3.86 15.31
CA MET A 1 13.77 -3.45 14.95
C MET A 1 14.08 -2.11 15.60
N ARG A 2 15.25 -1.97 16.23
CA ARG A 2 15.69 -0.70 16.85
C ARG A 2 16.50 0.14 15.86
N ALA A 3 16.72 1.41 16.15
CA ALA A 3 17.39 2.37 15.26
C ALA A 3 18.68 1.86 14.56
N LYS A 4 19.61 1.21 15.29
CA LYS A 4 20.85 0.67 14.67
C LYS A 4 20.58 -0.48 13.69
N ASP A 5 19.55 -1.28 13.96
CA ASP A 5 19.15 -2.38 13.08
C ASP A 5 18.41 -1.85 11.84
N VAL A 6 17.74 -0.70 11.96
CA VAL A 6 17.01 -0.03 10.87
C VAL A 6 17.96 0.40 9.75
N GLU A 7 19.11 0.99 10.06
CA GLU A 7 20.07 1.46 9.04
C GLU A 7 20.69 0.29 8.27
N ALA A 8 21.21 -0.72 8.97
CA ALA A 8 21.78 -1.90 8.34
C ALA A 8 20.74 -2.63 7.46
N ARG A 9 19.51 -2.79 7.97
CA ARG A 9 18.42 -3.39 7.19
C ARG A 9 18.07 -2.57 5.96
N PHE A 10 18.04 -1.25 6.08
CA PHE A 10 17.79 -0.35 4.95
C PHE A 10 18.83 -0.55 3.85
N GLN A 11 20.12 -0.58 4.20
CA GLN A 11 21.22 -0.79 3.24
C GLN A 11 21.13 -2.15 2.53
N GLU A 12 20.81 -3.22 3.25
CA GLU A 12 20.61 -4.55 2.64
C GLU A 12 19.42 -4.56 1.67
N LEU A 13 18.30 -3.93 2.04
CA LEU A 13 17.12 -3.79 1.18
C LEU A 13 17.42 -2.96 -0.05
N ASP A 14 18.16 -1.86 0.13
CA ASP A 14 18.55 -0.94 -0.94
C ASP A 14 19.38 -1.65 -2.01
N ALA A 15 20.40 -2.39 -1.57
CA ALA A 15 21.23 -3.21 -2.44
C ALA A 15 20.40 -4.27 -3.18
N PHE A 16 19.58 -5.03 -2.46
CA PHE A 16 18.73 -6.09 -3.04
C PHE A 16 17.72 -5.55 -4.07
N LEU A 17 17.05 -4.45 -3.76
CA LEU A 17 16.08 -3.82 -4.67
C LEU A 17 16.75 -3.23 -5.89
N THR A 18 17.92 -2.59 -5.72
CA THR A 18 18.69 -2.00 -6.82
C THR A 18 19.25 -3.07 -7.75
N GLU A 19 19.87 -4.12 -7.20
CA GLU A 19 20.46 -5.24 -7.96
C GLU A 19 19.40 -5.92 -8.84
N HIS A 20 18.23 -6.18 -8.28
CA HIS A 20 17.20 -6.98 -8.94
C HIS A 20 16.10 -6.15 -9.62
N GLN A 21 16.31 -4.85 -9.85
CA GLN A 21 15.31 -3.98 -10.48
C GLN A 21 14.83 -4.42 -11.86
N GLY A 22 15.69 -5.11 -12.61
CA GLY A 22 15.33 -5.75 -13.89
C GLY A 22 14.25 -6.84 -13.75
N LEU A 23 14.08 -7.43 -12.57
CA LEU A 23 13.07 -8.46 -12.31
C LEU A 23 11.72 -7.87 -11.89
N TRP A 24 11.73 -6.86 -11.01
CA TRP A 24 10.51 -6.38 -10.36
C TRP A 24 9.89 -5.11 -10.96
N ARG A 25 10.64 -4.32 -11.74
CA ARG A 25 10.08 -3.14 -12.43
C ARG A 25 9.22 -3.52 -13.66
N PRO A 26 9.65 -4.42 -14.56
CA PRO A 26 8.88 -4.74 -15.76
C PRO A 26 7.46 -5.21 -15.44
N ARG A 27 6.47 -4.75 -16.22
CA ARG A 27 5.05 -5.02 -15.95
C ARG A 27 4.49 -6.00 -16.99
N PRO A 28 4.15 -7.24 -16.62
CA PRO A 28 3.59 -8.20 -17.58
C PRO A 28 2.26 -7.76 -18.19
N PHE A 29 1.48 -6.93 -17.48
CA PHE A 29 0.23 -6.41 -18.01
C PHE A 29 0.43 -5.51 -19.26
N THR A 30 1.53 -4.76 -19.33
CA THR A 30 1.77 -3.80 -20.42
C THR A 30 2.84 -4.26 -21.41
N GLN A 31 3.69 -5.20 -21.01
CA GLN A 31 4.78 -5.73 -21.83
C GLN A 31 4.48 -7.17 -22.23
N LEU A 32 4.48 -7.48 -23.53
CA LEU A 32 4.22 -8.83 -24.05
C LEU A 32 5.29 -9.83 -23.57
N GLN A 33 6.55 -9.40 -23.59
CA GLN A 33 7.70 -10.12 -23.08
C GLN A 33 8.50 -9.20 -22.14
N LEU A 34 8.91 -9.73 -21.00
CA LEU A 34 9.72 -9.03 -20.01
C LEU A 34 11.21 -9.29 -20.31
N PRO A 35 12.10 -8.28 -20.12
CA PRO A 35 13.53 -8.44 -20.43
C PRO A 35 14.20 -9.62 -19.72
N TRP A 36 13.85 -9.88 -18.46
CA TRP A 36 14.45 -10.98 -17.69
C TRP A 36 14.09 -12.38 -18.22
N GLU A 37 13.07 -12.51 -19.07
CA GLU A 37 12.64 -13.81 -19.57
C GLU A 37 13.71 -14.47 -20.45
N THR A 38 14.52 -13.68 -21.17
CA THR A 38 15.66 -14.20 -21.95
C THR A 38 16.84 -14.61 -21.07
N GLU A 39 16.98 -14.00 -19.89
CA GLU A 39 18.01 -14.34 -18.90
C GLU A 39 17.64 -15.59 -18.09
N HIS A 40 16.34 -15.84 -17.91
CA HIS A 40 15.80 -16.96 -17.13
C HIS A 40 14.72 -17.73 -17.90
N PRO A 41 15.06 -18.38 -19.04
CA PRO A 41 14.08 -18.99 -19.93
C PRO A 41 13.29 -20.13 -19.28
N ALA A 42 13.94 -20.95 -18.44
CA ALA A 42 13.28 -22.04 -17.74
C ALA A 42 12.22 -21.53 -16.75
N LEU A 43 12.50 -20.43 -16.05
CA LEU A 43 11.55 -19.81 -15.13
C LEU A 43 10.39 -19.16 -15.90
N SER A 44 10.68 -18.41 -16.97
CA SER A 44 9.65 -17.79 -17.82
C SER A 44 8.70 -18.84 -18.40
N GLN A 45 9.24 -19.89 -19.02
CA GLN A 45 8.44 -20.95 -19.62
C GLN A 45 7.55 -21.64 -18.58
N TRP A 46 8.10 -21.96 -17.41
CA TRP A 46 7.35 -22.59 -16.34
C TRP A 46 6.22 -21.68 -15.83
N LEU A 47 6.46 -20.37 -15.66
CA LEU A 47 5.42 -19.43 -15.23
C LEU A 47 4.31 -19.27 -16.28
N ARG A 48 4.65 -19.18 -17.56
CA ARG A 48 3.66 -18.99 -18.65
C ARG A 48 2.77 -20.21 -18.89
N GLN A 49 3.23 -21.40 -18.53
CA GLN A 49 2.45 -22.64 -18.71
C GLN A 49 1.44 -22.90 -17.58
N ARG A 50 1.51 -22.13 -16.49
CA ARG A 50 0.60 -22.28 -15.34
C ARG A 50 -0.75 -21.66 -15.61
N SER A 51 -1.77 -22.24 -15.01
CA SER A 51 -3.14 -21.74 -15.05
C SER A 51 -3.33 -20.48 -14.21
N LEU A 52 -4.43 -19.77 -14.45
CA LEU A 52 -4.86 -18.63 -13.62
C LEU A 52 -5.13 -19.05 -12.17
N ALA A 53 -5.78 -20.21 -11.97
CA ALA A 53 -6.10 -20.72 -10.63
C ALA A 53 -4.83 -21.01 -9.81
N GLU A 54 -3.80 -21.57 -10.43
CA GLU A 54 -2.50 -21.80 -9.80
C GLU A 54 -1.79 -20.48 -9.44
N ALA A 55 -1.94 -19.43 -10.26
CA ALA A 55 -1.40 -18.12 -9.95
C ALA A 55 -2.10 -17.50 -8.73
N GLU A 56 -3.44 -17.57 -8.69
CA GLU A 56 -4.25 -17.02 -7.61
C GLU A 56 -3.98 -17.69 -6.26
N ALA A 57 -3.78 -19.02 -6.26
CA ALA A 57 -3.44 -19.78 -5.06
C ALA A 57 -2.10 -19.35 -4.45
N SER A 58 -1.14 -18.92 -5.28
CA SER A 58 0.20 -18.50 -4.84
C SER A 58 0.36 -16.98 -4.67
N HIS A 59 -0.61 -16.16 -5.11
CA HIS A 59 -0.47 -14.69 -5.21
C HIS A 59 -0.04 -14.00 -3.90
N ASN A 60 -0.55 -14.45 -2.75
CA ASN A 60 -0.23 -13.86 -1.44
C ASN A 60 0.92 -14.59 -0.73
N GLN A 61 1.35 -15.75 -1.24
CA GLN A 61 2.46 -16.53 -0.67
C GLN A 61 3.43 -16.98 -1.77
N PRO A 62 3.96 -16.05 -2.58
CA PRO A 62 4.82 -16.41 -3.70
C PRO A 62 6.11 -17.10 -3.25
N HIS A 63 6.54 -16.89 -1.99
CA HIS A 63 7.75 -17.49 -1.43
C HIS A 63 7.68 -19.03 -1.25
N HIS A 64 6.49 -19.63 -1.29
CA HIS A 64 6.31 -21.09 -1.22
C HIS A 64 6.23 -21.75 -2.61
N LEU A 65 6.32 -20.97 -3.68
CA LEU A 65 6.20 -21.45 -5.04
C LEU A 65 7.42 -22.31 -5.42
N PRO A 66 7.26 -23.59 -5.82
CA PRO A 66 8.36 -24.45 -6.24
C PRO A 66 8.77 -24.16 -7.69
N ALA A 67 9.12 -22.91 -7.98
CA ALA A 67 9.51 -22.46 -9.32
C ALA A 67 11.00 -22.74 -9.61
N PRO A 68 11.41 -22.84 -10.88
CA PRO A 68 12.82 -22.96 -11.26
C PRO A 68 13.70 -21.80 -10.77
N ALA A 69 15.01 -22.06 -10.66
CA ALA A 69 15.99 -21.02 -10.35
C ALA A 69 15.91 -19.84 -11.36
N PRO A 70 16.16 -18.60 -10.91
CA PRO A 70 16.62 -18.19 -9.58
C PRO A 70 15.51 -17.96 -8.53
N PHE A 71 14.27 -18.35 -8.82
CA PHE A 71 13.12 -17.99 -7.98
C PHE A 71 13.25 -18.43 -6.50
N PRO A 72 13.67 -19.66 -6.15
CA PRO A 72 13.78 -20.08 -4.75
C PRO A 72 14.80 -19.26 -3.95
N GLN A 73 15.93 -18.89 -4.57
CA GLN A 73 16.97 -18.08 -3.95
C GLN A 73 16.47 -16.65 -3.68
N LEU A 74 15.81 -16.06 -4.69
CA LEU A 74 15.19 -14.74 -4.56
C LEU A 74 14.10 -14.74 -3.50
N ALA A 75 13.26 -15.78 -3.46
CA ALA A 75 12.20 -15.92 -2.46
C ALA A 75 12.76 -16.01 -1.03
N ALA A 76 13.80 -16.81 -0.82
CA ALA A 76 14.44 -16.94 0.49
C ALA A 76 15.12 -15.62 0.92
N HIS A 77 15.76 -14.91 -0.01
CA HIS A 77 16.38 -13.61 0.25
C HIS A 77 15.33 -12.56 0.61
N ALA A 78 14.31 -12.40 -0.23
CA ALA A 78 13.22 -11.46 -0.02
C ALA A 78 12.48 -11.70 1.30
N LEU A 79 12.22 -12.97 1.66
CA LEU A 79 11.58 -13.32 2.93
C LEU A 79 12.45 -12.90 4.12
N ARG A 80 13.75 -13.21 4.09
CA ARG A 80 14.69 -12.80 5.15
C ARG A 80 14.77 -11.29 5.31
N LEU A 81 14.75 -10.54 4.20
CA LEU A 81 14.81 -9.08 4.21
C LEU A 81 13.49 -8.43 4.65
N GLY A 82 12.36 -9.00 4.23
CA GLY A 82 11.02 -8.47 4.53
C GLY A 82 10.44 -8.90 5.88
N THR A 83 11.09 -9.84 6.59
CA THR A 83 10.67 -10.30 7.91
C THR A 83 10.94 -9.21 8.95
N VAL A 84 9.91 -8.86 9.70
CA VAL A 84 9.99 -7.89 10.79
C VAL A 84 9.21 -8.45 11.98
N ASP A 85 9.79 -8.32 13.16
CA ASP A 85 9.13 -8.72 14.41
C ASP A 85 7.84 -7.93 14.64
N LYS A 86 6.93 -8.54 15.41
CA LYS A 86 5.75 -7.88 15.93
C LYS A 86 6.17 -6.87 17.00
N LEU A 87 5.58 -5.67 16.97
CA LEU A 87 5.77 -4.70 18.04
C LEU A 87 5.25 -5.28 19.37
N PRO A 88 5.89 -4.97 20.51
CA PRO A 88 5.33 -5.27 21.81
C PRO A 88 3.92 -4.69 21.91
N THR A 89 3.01 -5.43 22.53
CA THR A 89 1.62 -4.99 22.70
C THR A 89 1.24 -4.97 24.16
N HIS A 90 0.39 -4.03 24.55
CA HIS A 90 -0.27 -4.00 25.85
C HIS A 90 -1.77 -4.23 25.69
N THR A 91 -2.41 -4.65 26.78
CA THR A 91 -3.87 -4.73 26.82
C THR A 91 -4.44 -3.33 26.90
N LEU A 92 -5.23 -2.95 25.90
CA LEU A 92 -6.01 -1.72 25.98
C LEU A 92 -7.16 -1.91 26.97
N GLU A 93 -7.46 -0.85 27.73
CA GLU A 93 -8.70 -0.80 28.52
C GLU A 93 -9.92 -1.08 27.63
N PRO A 94 -10.95 -1.78 28.16
CA PRO A 94 -12.16 -2.07 27.42
C PRO A 94 -12.74 -0.80 26.81
N ALA A 95 -13.06 -0.86 25.51
CA ALA A 95 -13.66 0.26 24.83
C ALA A 95 -14.97 0.67 25.53
N ARG A 96 -15.17 1.97 25.74
CA ARG A 96 -16.43 2.49 26.27
C ARG A 96 -17.59 2.02 25.39
N HIS A 97 -18.73 1.75 26.03
CA HIS A 97 -19.91 1.23 25.36
C HIS A 97 -20.29 2.06 24.11
N ARG A 98 -20.50 1.37 22.98
CA ARG A 98 -20.87 1.91 21.66
C ARG A 98 -19.81 2.73 20.91
N LEU A 99 -18.54 2.78 21.36
CA LEU A 99 -17.47 3.43 20.56
C LEU A 99 -17.23 2.77 19.19
N ASN A 100 -17.56 1.49 19.06
CA ASN A 100 -17.44 0.71 17.83
C ASN A 100 -18.67 0.79 16.91
N VAL A 101 -19.76 1.46 17.33
CA VAL A 101 -20.95 1.63 16.49
C VAL A 101 -20.57 2.42 15.24
N ASP A 102 -21.10 1.99 14.09
CA ASP A 102 -20.81 2.53 12.75
C ASP A 102 -19.35 2.38 12.29
N VAL A 103 -18.54 1.54 12.96
CA VAL A 103 -17.20 1.16 12.50
C VAL A 103 -17.24 -0.24 11.90
N PRO A 104 -16.85 -0.42 10.62
CA PRO A 104 -16.68 -1.76 10.05
C PRO A 104 -15.73 -2.60 10.91
N GLY A 105 -16.11 -3.84 11.23
CA GLY A 105 -15.38 -4.67 12.21
C GLY A 105 -13.88 -4.81 11.94
N ARG A 106 -13.47 -4.90 10.67
CA ARG A 106 -12.05 -4.92 10.28
C ARG A 106 -11.32 -3.62 10.62
N LYS A 107 -11.94 -2.46 10.34
CA LYS A 107 -11.38 -1.15 10.69
C LYS A 107 -11.24 -1.03 12.20
N TRP A 108 -12.21 -1.53 12.97
CA TRP A 108 -12.13 -1.56 14.42
C TRP A 108 -10.96 -2.42 14.92
N GLN A 109 -10.80 -3.63 14.38
CA GLN A 109 -9.67 -4.50 14.73
C GLN A 109 -8.31 -3.85 14.42
N GLN A 110 -8.19 -3.08 13.34
CA GLN A 110 -6.95 -2.34 13.04
C GLN A 110 -6.70 -1.23 14.06
N ILE A 111 -7.75 -0.52 14.50
CA ILE A 111 -7.64 0.50 15.54
C ILE A 111 -7.22 -0.12 16.88
N GLU A 112 -7.82 -1.24 17.27
CA GLU A 112 -7.43 -1.97 18.50
C GLU A 112 -5.97 -2.42 18.42
N ALA A 113 -5.55 -3.01 17.31
CA ALA A 113 -4.18 -3.48 17.13
C ALA A 113 -3.18 -2.31 17.10
N PHE A 114 -3.52 -1.20 16.43
CA PHE A 114 -2.71 0.00 16.40
C PHE A 114 -2.54 0.56 17.83
N GLY A 115 -3.63 0.72 18.57
CA GLY A 115 -3.58 1.23 19.94
C GLY A 115 -2.79 0.33 20.88
N ALA A 116 -2.97 -0.99 20.78
CA ALA A 116 -2.25 -1.97 21.60
C ALA A 116 -0.72 -1.93 21.35
N ALA A 117 -0.29 -1.55 20.15
CA ALA A 117 1.12 -1.41 19.80
C ALA A 117 1.75 -0.07 20.25
N LEU A 118 0.97 0.87 20.82
CA LEU A 118 1.51 2.15 21.30
C LEU A 118 2.22 1.97 22.66
N THR A 119 3.50 1.59 22.62
CA THR A 119 4.32 1.36 23.82
C THR A 119 5.23 2.54 24.14
N PHE A 120 4.61 3.71 24.27
CA PHE A 120 5.31 4.94 24.61
C PHE A 120 5.79 4.97 26.07
N THR A 121 6.97 5.54 26.32
CA THR A 121 7.56 5.65 27.66
C THR A 121 6.80 6.63 28.54
N GLN A 122 6.37 7.77 27.98
CA GLN A 122 5.54 8.76 28.66
C GLN A 122 4.09 8.60 28.21
N THR A 123 3.16 8.72 29.15
CA THR A 123 1.73 8.72 28.81
C THR A 123 1.39 9.98 28.03
N PRO A 124 0.83 9.86 26.80
CA PRO A 124 0.42 11.02 26.02
C PRO A 124 -0.60 11.88 26.77
N ALA A 125 -0.44 13.20 26.75
CA ALA A 125 -1.41 14.12 27.34
C ALA A 125 -2.44 14.59 26.30
N HIS A 126 -2.02 14.75 25.05
CA HIS A 126 -2.87 15.27 23.98
C HIS A 126 -2.62 14.53 22.67
N TRP A 127 -3.60 13.75 22.23
CA TRP A 127 -3.57 13.06 20.95
C TRP A 127 -3.87 13.99 19.78
N LEU A 128 -3.10 13.88 18.70
CA LEU A 128 -3.41 14.48 17.40
C LEU A 128 -3.72 13.37 16.39
N ASP A 129 -5.00 13.13 16.10
CA ASP A 129 -5.45 12.16 15.10
C ASP A 129 -5.39 12.80 13.71
N TRP A 130 -4.43 12.34 12.89
CA TRP A 130 -4.11 12.92 11.59
C TRP A 130 -4.83 12.19 10.46
N CYS A 131 -5.53 12.95 9.61
CA CYS A 131 -6.49 12.40 8.64
C CYS A 131 -7.56 11.54 9.35
N ALA A 132 -8.17 12.13 10.38
CA ALA A 132 -8.94 11.41 11.40
C ALA A 132 -10.23 10.76 10.87
N GLY A 133 -10.78 11.23 9.75
CA GLY A 133 -12.14 10.96 9.34
C GLY A 133 -13.11 11.36 10.45
N LYS A 134 -13.82 10.39 11.02
CA LYS A 134 -14.72 10.60 12.18
C LYS A 134 -13.99 10.53 13.55
N GLY A 135 -12.66 10.50 13.56
CA GLY A 135 -11.83 10.41 14.78
C GLY A 135 -12.00 9.10 15.57
N HIS A 136 -12.22 7.97 14.90
CA HIS A 136 -12.40 6.69 15.60
C HIS A 136 -11.12 6.19 16.28
N LEU A 137 -9.95 6.46 15.69
CA LEU A 137 -8.67 6.09 16.28
C LEU A 137 -8.44 6.91 17.55
N GLY A 138 -8.39 8.23 17.44
CA GLY A 138 -8.16 9.11 18.58
C GLY A 138 -9.14 8.89 19.72
N ARG A 139 -10.45 8.76 19.42
CA ARG A 139 -11.47 8.49 20.45
C ARG A 139 -11.27 7.15 21.16
N ARG A 140 -10.70 6.15 20.48
CA ARG A 140 -10.39 4.85 21.08
C ARG A 140 -9.14 4.90 21.97
N LEU A 141 -8.17 5.72 21.62
CA LEU A 141 -6.93 5.91 22.41
C LEU A 141 -7.14 6.74 23.67
N LEU A 142 -8.17 7.60 23.68
CA LEU A 142 -8.40 8.59 24.72
C LEU A 142 -8.68 7.95 26.11
N GLN A 143 -7.83 8.28 27.07
CA GLN A 143 -7.95 7.92 28.49
C GLN A 143 -8.39 9.12 29.35
N PRO A 144 -8.86 8.90 30.59
CA PRO A 144 -9.19 10.01 31.50
C PRO A 144 -8.03 10.99 31.69
N GLY A 145 -8.32 12.29 31.59
CA GLY A 145 -7.34 13.36 31.74
C GLY A 145 -6.55 13.72 30.46
N GLN A 146 -6.78 13.00 29.36
CA GLN A 146 -6.17 13.32 28.06
C GLN A 146 -7.10 14.17 27.19
N HIS A 147 -6.53 14.83 26.18
CA HIS A 147 -7.25 15.57 25.15
C HIS A 147 -7.06 14.94 23.76
N LEU A 148 -7.99 15.23 22.85
CA LEU A 148 -7.92 14.81 21.45
C LEU A 148 -8.18 15.98 20.51
N THR A 149 -7.31 16.15 19.53
CA THR A 149 -7.52 16.99 18.34
C THR A 149 -7.59 16.09 17.12
N CYS A 150 -8.66 16.18 16.35
CA CYS A 150 -8.82 15.48 15.07
C CYS A 150 -8.68 16.48 13.93
N LEU A 151 -7.80 16.19 12.96
CA LEU A 151 -7.67 16.96 11.72
C LEU A 151 -8.24 16.16 10.54
N GLU A 152 -9.19 16.75 9.83
CA GLU A 152 -9.88 16.12 8.69
C GLU A 152 -10.27 17.20 7.67
N TYR A 153 -10.33 16.87 6.38
CA TYR A 153 -10.66 17.82 5.31
C TYR A 153 -12.12 17.72 4.85
N ASP A 154 -12.80 16.59 5.10
CA ASP A 154 -14.22 16.38 4.76
C ASP A 154 -15.16 16.95 5.85
N PRO A 155 -15.94 18.01 5.54
CA PRO A 155 -16.88 18.63 6.49
C PRO A 155 -17.91 17.66 7.08
N ALA A 156 -18.37 16.67 6.29
CA ALA A 156 -19.38 15.71 6.74
C ALA A 156 -18.79 14.71 7.74
N LEU A 157 -17.54 14.30 7.55
CA LEU A 157 -16.84 13.42 8.49
C LEU A 157 -16.57 14.12 9.82
N ILE A 158 -16.21 15.40 9.79
CA ILE A 158 -16.01 16.24 10.99
C ILE A 158 -17.30 16.38 11.77
N ALA A 159 -18.39 16.80 11.11
CA ALA A 159 -19.69 16.95 11.77
C ALA A 159 -20.14 15.62 12.41
N SER A 160 -19.96 14.50 11.70
CA SER A 160 -20.24 13.17 12.24
C SER A 160 -19.31 12.79 13.39
N GLY A 161 -18.03 13.16 13.34
CA GLY A 161 -17.04 12.91 14.38
C GLY A 161 -17.34 13.69 15.66
N GLN A 162 -17.64 14.98 15.53
CA GLN A 162 -18.00 15.86 16.65
C GLN A 162 -19.25 15.36 17.36
N ALA A 163 -20.32 15.04 16.62
CA ALA A 163 -21.55 14.50 17.19
C ALA A 163 -21.34 13.19 17.96
N LEU A 164 -20.36 12.36 17.53
CA LEU A 164 -19.98 11.15 18.27
C LEU A 164 -19.20 11.48 19.55
N SER A 165 -18.22 12.40 19.48
CA SER A 165 -17.48 12.85 20.67
C SER A 165 -18.41 13.44 21.74
N ASP A 166 -19.34 14.32 21.32
CA ASP A 166 -20.29 14.99 22.21
C ASP A 166 -21.21 13.98 22.90
N ARG A 167 -21.75 13.02 22.13
CA ARG A 167 -22.60 11.94 22.66
C ARG A 167 -21.90 11.13 23.76
N HIS A 168 -20.57 10.97 23.66
CA HIS A 168 -19.77 10.20 24.61
C HIS A 168 -19.10 11.08 25.69
N GLY A 169 -19.31 12.40 25.67
CA GLY A 169 -18.68 13.35 26.59
C GLY A 169 -17.15 13.30 26.53
N LEU A 170 -16.57 13.08 25.35
CA LEU A 170 -15.12 12.98 25.18
C LEU A 170 -14.49 14.37 25.03
N PRO A 171 -13.35 14.67 25.68
CA PRO A 171 -12.59 15.92 25.49
C PRO A 171 -11.87 15.93 24.14
N ALA A 172 -12.66 16.02 23.06
CA ALA A 172 -12.22 15.86 21.69
C ALA A 172 -12.73 17.01 20.81
N THR A 173 -11.80 17.66 20.10
CA THR A 173 -12.11 18.74 19.16
C THR A 173 -11.84 18.26 17.73
N HIS A 174 -12.81 18.45 16.83
CA HIS A 174 -12.66 18.11 15.41
C HIS A 174 -12.54 19.37 14.56
N HIS A 175 -11.44 19.52 13.82
CA HIS A 175 -11.16 20.68 12.98
C HIS A 175 -11.22 20.35 11.50
N LEU A 176 -11.86 21.24 10.74
CA LEU A 176 -11.76 21.28 9.29
C LEU A 176 -10.39 21.81 8.90
N GLN A 177 -9.53 20.90 8.44
CA GLN A 177 -8.15 21.17 8.10
C GLN A 177 -7.73 20.31 6.90
N ASP A 178 -7.36 20.97 5.81
CA ASP A 178 -6.49 20.34 4.82
C ASP A 178 -5.09 20.26 5.43
N VAL A 179 -4.64 19.03 5.70
CA VAL A 179 -3.35 18.80 6.36
C VAL A 179 -2.15 19.09 5.45
N MET A 180 -2.37 19.25 4.15
CA MET A 180 -1.33 19.68 3.20
C MET A 180 -1.15 21.21 3.18
N ALA A 181 -2.09 21.96 3.74
CA ALA A 181 -1.97 23.40 3.94
C ALA A 181 -1.11 23.73 5.18
N ASP A 182 -1.23 24.96 5.67
CA ASP A 182 -0.62 25.36 6.93
C ASP A 182 -1.41 24.75 8.10
N VAL A 183 -0.69 24.00 8.94
CA VAL A 183 -1.24 23.30 10.10
C VAL A 183 -0.43 23.68 11.33
N ALA A 184 -1.11 24.12 12.38
CA ALA A 184 -0.48 24.34 13.68
C ALA A 184 -0.42 23.03 14.46
N ILE A 185 0.80 22.53 14.69
CA ILE A 185 1.09 21.44 15.63
C ILE A 185 1.77 22.04 16.86
N GLN A 186 1.49 21.50 18.05
CA GLN A 186 2.10 21.92 19.31
C GLN A 186 3.08 20.83 19.81
N PRO A 187 4.18 21.17 20.52
CA PRO A 187 5.15 20.19 21.03
C PRO A 187 4.55 19.13 21.97
N GLU A 188 3.49 19.45 22.69
CA GLU A 188 2.77 18.55 23.60
C GLU A 188 1.85 17.56 22.89
N HIS A 189 1.56 17.76 21.59
CA HIS A 189 0.80 16.80 20.83
C HIS A 189 1.59 15.49 20.65
N THR A 190 0.87 14.38 20.70
CA THR A 190 1.31 13.05 20.28
C THR A 190 0.55 12.67 19.01
N PRO A 191 1.14 12.88 17.82
CA PRO A 191 0.46 12.56 16.58
C PRO A 191 0.36 11.06 16.30
N VAL A 192 -0.80 10.64 15.80
CA VAL A 192 -1.06 9.28 15.36
C VAL A 192 -1.69 9.26 13.98
N ALA A 193 -1.30 8.29 13.16
CA ALA A 193 -1.85 8.12 11.82
C ALA A 193 -1.89 6.63 11.42
N LEU A 194 -3.10 6.06 11.30
CA LEU A 194 -3.30 4.69 10.80
C LEU A 194 -3.49 4.63 9.27
N HIS A 195 -4.07 5.68 8.66
CA HIS A 195 -4.39 5.72 7.22
C HIS A 195 -4.10 7.09 6.58
N ALA A 196 -2.96 7.69 6.91
CA ALA A 196 -2.46 8.85 6.18
C ALA A 196 -1.70 8.36 4.93
N CYS A 197 -2.23 8.65 3.74
CA CYS A 197 -1.71 8.15 2.47
C CYS A 197 -0.64 9.08 1.85
N GLY A 198 0.47 8.52 1.40
CA GLY A 198 1.52 9.21 0.64
C GLY A 198 2.01 10.49 1.31
N ASP A 199 1.90 11.62 0.61
CA ASP A 199 2.40 12.91 1.12
C ASP A 199 1.74 13.33 2.45
N LEU A 200 0.55 12.83 2.77
CA LEU A 200 -0.15 13.15 4.02
C LEU A 200 0.65 12.71 5.25
N HIS A 201 1.23 11.50 5.24
CA HIS A 201 2.05 11.06 6.36
C HIS A 201 3.45 11.66 6.33
N VAL A 202 3.98 11.99 5.15
CA VAL A 202 5.27 12.68 5.03
C VAL A 202 5.17 14.05 5.67
N ARG A 203 4.10 14.79 5.36
CA ARG A 203 3.79 16.10 5.94
C ARG A 203 3.67 16.02 7.47
N LEU A 204 3.02 14.99 7.99
CA LEU A 204 2.95 14.77 9.45
C LEU A 204 4.34 14.64 10.06
N LEU A 205 5.20 13.77 9.51
CA LEU A 205 6.55 13.55 10.04
C LEU A 205 7.37 14.84 10.03
N GLN A 206 7.31 15.61 8.94
CA GLN A 206 8.03 16.88 8.80
C GLN A 206 7.57 17.92 9.83
N LEU A 207 6.26 18.13 9.97
CA LEU A 207 5.74 19.14 10.89
C LEU A 207 5.94 18.75 12.37
N ALA A 208 5.64 17.50 12.72
CA ALA A 208 5.76 17.02 14.09
C ALA A 208 7.22 17.05 14.58
N SER A 209 8.17 16.66 13.73
CA SER A 209 9.60 16.73 14.07
C SER A 209 10.13 18.15 14.15
N ALA A 210 9.71 19.04 13.24
CA ALA A 210 10.13 20.44 13.22
C ALA A 210 9.66 21.23 14.45
N VAL A 211 8.39 21.05 14.85
CA VAL A 211 7.85 21.67 16.08
C VAL A 211 8.35 20.94 17.32
N GLY A 212 8.66 19.66 17.17
CA GLY A 212 9.34 18.90 18.19
C GLY A 212 8.44 18.11 19.13
N CYS A 213 7.36 17.54 18.60
CA CYS A 213 6.52 16.57 19.31
C CYS A 213 7.39 15.48 19.94
N LYS A 214 7.13 15.13 21.20
CA LYS A 214 7.96 14.15 21.93
C LYS A 214 7.76 12.73 21.42
N GLN A 215 6.57 12.42 20.92
CA GLN A 215 6.14 11.08 20.57
C GLN A 215 5.29 11.13 19.30
N LEU A 216 5.42 10.14 18.43
CA LEU A 216 4.49 9.93 17.32
C LEU A 216 4.41 8.45 16.92
N ALA A 217 3.29 8.07 16.31
CA ALA A 217 3.09 6.74 15.74
C ALA A 217 2.44 6.81 14.35
N LEU A 218 3.01 6.09 13.40
CA LEU A 218 2.55 6.08 12.02
C LEU A 218 2.50 4.65 11.46
N ALA A 219 1.39 4.29 10.83
CA ALA A 219 1.25 3.10 10.00
C ALA A 219 1.00 3.51 8.53
N PRO A 220 2.04 3.62 7.69
CA PRO A 220 1.86 4.01 6.28
C PRO A 220 1.11 2.93 5.49
N CYS A 221 0.20 3.34 4.60
CA CYS A 221 -0.67 2.38 3.90
C CYS A 221 -0.74 2.52 2.38
N CYS A 222 -0.40 3.69 1.82
CA CYS A 222 -0.35 3.96 0.38
C CYS A 222 0.87 4.83 0.11
N TYR A 223 1.76 4.37 -0.77
CA TYR A 223 3.03 5.06 -1.04
C TYR A 223 3.02 5.83 -2.35
N ASN A 224 2.13 5.47 -3.29
CA ASN A 224 2.01 6.08 -4.62
C ASN A 224 1.13 7.36 -4.65
N ARG A 225 0.61 7.80 -3.49
CA ARG A 225 -0.24 9.00 -3.37
C ARG A 225 0.62 10.23 -3.11
N ILE A 226 1.52 10.50 -4.06
CA ILE A 226 2.48 11.61 -3.99
C ILE A 226 2.17 12.66 -5.05
N THR A 227 2.57 13.89 -4.79
CA THR A 227 2.41 15.03 -5.70
C THR A 227 3.53 15.10 -6.74
N ALA A 228 4.73 14.67 -6.35
CA ALA A 228 5.89 14.61 -7.24
C ALA A 228 5.80 13.42 -8.21
N ASP A 229 6.49 13.53 -9.35
CA ASP A 229 6.54 12.47 -10.38
C ASP A 229 7.33 11.22 -9.93
N SER A 230 8.13 11.35 -8.86
CA SER A 230 8.94 10.28 -8.28
C SER A 230 9.00 10.39 -6.76
N TYR A 231 9.31 9.25 -6.12
CA TYR A 231 9.51 9.18 -4.69
C TYR A 231 10.59 10.17 -4.21
N GLN A 232 10.29 10.94 -3.17
CA GLN A 232 11.23 11.84 -2.52
C GLN A 232 11.66 11.23 -1.18
N ALA A 233 12.89 10.70 -1.13
CA ALA A 233 13.43 10.10 0.08
C ALA A 233 13.63 11.14 1.20
N LEU A 234 13.26 10.74 2.42
CA LEU A 234 13.27 11.64 3.58
C LEU A 234 14.57 11.57 4.38
N SER A 235 15.16 10.39 4.50
CA SER A 235 16.40 10.21 5.26
C SER A 235 17.63 10.58 4.45
N ALA A 236 18.75 10.84 5.13
CA ALA A 236 20.04 11.00 4.45
C ALA A 236 20.44 9.75 3.65
N ALA A 237 20.23 8.55 4.21
CA ALA A 237 20.52 7.28 3.54
C ALA A 237 19.66 7.08 2.28
N GLY A 238 18.36 7.35 2.37
CA GLY A 238 17.46 7.25 1.22
C GLY A 238 17.78 8.25 0.12
N ARG A 239 18.17 9.49 0.47
CA ARG A 239 18.64 10.47 -0.53
C ARG A 239 19.95 10.07 -1.22
N ALA A 240 20.80 9.30 -0.54
CA ALA A 240 22.05 8.79 -1.10
C ALA A 240 21.87 7.52 -1.95
N SER A 241 20.69 6.90 -1.91
CA SER A 241 20.40 5.68 -2.67
C SER A 241 20.40 5.92 -4.19
N LEU A 242 20.91 4.94 -4.93
CA LEU A 242 20.80 4.88 -6.39
C LEU A 242 19.40 4.42 -6.84
N LEU A 243 18.59 3.86 -5.94
CA LEU A 243 17.25 3.39 -6.20
C LEU A 243 16.27 4.57 -6.33
N GLN A 244 16.01 4.98 -7.57
CA GLN A 244 15.00 6.00 -7.89
C GLN A 244 13.68 5.33 -8.25
N LEU A 245 12.60 5.65 -7.50
CA LEU A 245 11.29 5.01 -7.64
C LEU A 245 10.27 5.95 -8.30
N SER A 246 9.61 5.48 -9.35
CA SER A 246 8.48 6.16 -9.96
C SER A 246 7.18 5.93 -9.17
N ILE A 247 6.13 6.71 -9.48
CA ILE A 247 4.77 6.46 -8.94
C ILE A 247 4.30 5.04 -9.21
N ASP A 248 4.65 4.49 -10.38
CA ASP A 248 4.28 3.13 -10.79
C ASP A 248 4.97 2.07 -9.91
N ASP A 249 6.25 2.28 -9.56
CA ASP A 249 6.99 1.39 -8.68
C ASP A 249 6.39 1.38 -7.26
N LEU A 250 5.97 2.54 -6.77
CA LEU A 250 5.31 2.71 -5.48
C LEU A 250 3.93 2.02 -5.41
N GLY A 251 3.37 1.59 -6.55
CA GLY A 251 2.18 0.76 -6.62
C GLY A 251 2.43 -0.71 -6.28
N LEU A 252 3.67 -1.20 -6.36
CA LEU A 252 3.98 -2.62 -6.15
C LEU A 252 3.59 -3.13 -4.75
N PRO A 253 3.89 -2.45 -3.62
CA PRO A 253 3.44 -2.86 -2.30
C PRO A 253 1.91 -2.92 -2.14
N LEU A 254 1.16 -2.22 -3.01
CA LEU A 254 -0.29 -2.11 -2.96
C LEU A 254 -1.01 -3.21 -3.74
N SER A 255 -0.25 -4.02 -4.50
CA SER A 255 -0.79 -5.10 -5.33
C SER A 255 -1.22 -6.34 -4.55
N GLU A 256 -0.93 -6.40 -3.25
CA GLU A 256 -1.37 -7.49 -2.38
C GLU A 256 -2.86 -7.39 -2.03
N THR A 257 -3.59 -8.49 -2.24
CA THR A 257 -5.04 -8.56 -2.02
C THR A 257 -5.40 -9.73 -1.10
N VAL A 258 -5.61 -9.43 0.18
CA VAL A 258 -6.01 -10.41 1.21
C VAL A 258 -7.52 -10.41 1.49
N THR A 259 -8.22 -9.32 1.19
CA THR A 259 -9.58 -9.09 1.73
C THR A 259 -10.72 -9.15 0.72
N ALA A 260 -10.42 -9.41 -0.56
CA ALA A 260 -11.43 -9.47 -1.62
C ALA A 260 -12.16 -10.82 -1.60
N GLY A 261 -13.49 -10.79 -1.47
CA GLY A 261 -14.33 -11.98 -1.61
C GLY A 261 -14.40 -12.47 -3.06
N ASN A 262 -14.90 -13.70 -3.25
CA ASN A 262 -14.89 -14.39 -4.56
C ASN A 262 -15.53 -13.57 -5.70
N ARG A 263 -16.67 -12.92 -5.45
CA ARG A 263 -17.33 -12.05 -6.43
C ARG A 263 -16.42 -10.91 -6.90
N VAL A 264 -15.70 -10.26 -5.97
CA VAL A 264 -14.81 -9.14 -6.28
C VAL A 264 -13.59 -9.63 -7.07
N ARG A 265 -13.07 -10.83 -6.75
CA ARG A 265 -11.99 -11.47 -7.51
C ARG A 265 -12.43 -11.76 -8.95
N GLN A 266 -13.55 -12.45 -9.13
CA GLN A 266 -14.09 -12.76 -10.46
C GLN A 266 -14.34 -11.49 -11.28
N GLN A 267 -14.87 -10.43 -10.68
CA GLN A 267 -15.09 -9.15 -11.35
C GLN A 267 -13.77 -8.50 -11.78
N ARG A 268 -12.76 -8.51 -10.92
CA ARG A 268 -11.40 -8.01 -11.23
C ARG A 268 -10.80 -8.80 -12.38
N ASP A 269 -10.86 -10.12 -12.33
CA ASP A 269 -10.21 -10.98 -13.32
C ASP A 269 -10.94 -10.88 -14.67
N THR A 270 -12.27 -10.80 -14.68
CA THR A 270 -13.05 -10.48 -15.90
C THR A 270 -12.64 -9.12 -16.49
N SER A 271 -12.53 -8.09 -15.65
CA SER A 271 -12.10 -6.76 -16.08
C SER A 271 -10.70 -6.76 -16.70
N MET A 272 -9.77 -7.50 -16.10
CA MET A 272 -8.40 -7.59 -16.61
C MET A 272 -8.30 -8.44 -17.87
N ALA A 273 -8.98 -9.59 -17.95
CA ALA A 273 -9.01 -10.41 -19.15
C ALA A 273 -9.56 -9.63 -20.34
N ARG A 274 -10.65 -8.87 -20.16
CA ARG A 274 -11.23 -8.04 -21.22
C ARG A 274 -10.28 -6.94 -21.69
N ARG A 275 -9.59 -6.28 -20.76
CA ARG A 275 -8.56 -5.28 -21.11
C ARG A 275 -7.39 -5.88 -21.87
N LEU A 276 -6.97 -7.11 -21.54
CA LEU A 276 -5.90 -7.81 -22.25
C LEU A 276 -6.35 -8.27 -23.64
N GLY A 277 -7.60 -8.71 -23.80
CA GLY A 277 -8.18 -8.98 -25.11
C GLY A 277 -8.24 -7.73 -25.98
N PHE A 278 -8.63 -6.60 -25.40
CA PHE A 278 -8.57 -5.30 -26.09
C PHE A 278 -7.12 -4.85 -26.37
N ASP A 279 -6.17 -5.14 -25.48
CA ASP A 279 -4.76 -4.82 -25.71
C ASP A 279 -4.20 -5.55 -26.93
N GLN A 280 -4.59 -6.81 -27.14
CA GLN A 280 -4.24 -7.55 -28.35
C GLN A 280 -4.81 -6.87 -29.61
N LEU A 281 -6.10 -6.49 -29.57
CA LEU A 281 -6.77 -5.82 -30.68
C LEU A 281 -6.12 -4.46 -31.00
N GLN A 282 -5.87 -3.61 -30.00
CA GLN A 282 -5.34 -2.27 -30.25
C GLN A 282 -3.93 -2.31 -30.86
N ARG A 283 -3.08 -3.29 -30.47
CA ARG A 283 -1.76 -3.50 -31.08
C ARG A 283 -1.86 -3.87 -32.55
N GLN A 284 -2.77 -4.79 -32.88
CA GLN A 284 -3.03 -5.20 -34.26
C GLN A 284 -3.52 -4.03 -35.12
N LEU A 285 -4.47 -3.25 -34.61
CA LEU A 285 -5.02 -2.09 -35.32
C LEU A 285 -3.98 -0.97 -35.53
N ARG A 286 -3.04 -0.81 -34.60
CA ARG A 286 -2.01 0.25 -34.66
C ARG A 286 -0.71 -0.21 -35.31
N GLY A 287 -0.50 -1.52 -35.49
CA GLY A 287 0.74 -2.08 -36.04
C GLY A 287 1.96 -1.87 -35.12
N CYS A 288 1.77 -1.75 -33.80
CA CYS A 288 2.87 -1.56 -32.85
C CYS A 288 2.60 -2.26 -31.51
N ASP A 289 3.67 -2.63 -30.81
CA ASP A 289 3.63 -3.28 -29.51
C ASP A 289 3.67 -2.31 -28.31
N ASP A 290 3.25 -1.06 -28.51
CA ASP A 290 3.08 -0.13 -27.40
C ASP A 290 1.73 -0.34 -26.73
N TYR A 291 1.73 -0.54 -25.40
CA TYR A 291 0.50 -0.60 -24.62
C TYR A 291 -0.25 0.72 -24.69
N LEU A 292 -1.54 0.67 -25.04
CA LEU A 292 -2.44 1.83 -25.05
C LEU A 292 -3.30 1.86 -23.78
N PRO A 293 -3.05 2.77 -22.82
CA PRO A 293 -3.79 2.79 -21.57
C PRO A 293 -5.28 3.05 -21.75
N THR A 294 -6.11 2.22 -21.13
CA THR A 294 -7.58 2.39 -21.11
C THR A 294 -8.00 3.23 -19.89
N PRO A 295 -9.01 4.10 -19.99
CA PRO A 295 -9.49 4.86 -18.82
C PRO A 295 -10.08 3.95 -17.73
N SER A 296 -10.36 4.52 -16.57
CA SER A 296 -11.17 3.85 -15.54
C SER A 296 -12.59 3.66 -16.06
N LEU A 297 -13.02 2.41 -16.20
CA LEU A 297 -14.34 2.05 -16.73
C LEU A 297 -15.28 1.69 -15.57
N PRO A 298 -16.55 2.15 -15.58
CA PRO A 298 -17.57 1.70 -14.64
C PRO A 298 -17.76 0.18 -14.67
N ALA A 299 -18.13 -0.40 -13.53
CA ALA A 299 -18.37 -1.84 -13.41
C ALA A 299 -19.40 -2.39 -14.42
N SER A 300 -20.39 -1.58 -14.81
CA SER A 300 -21.42 -1.93 -15.79
C SER A 300 -20.89 -2.23 -17.19
N TRP A 301 -19.66 -1.81 -17.52
CA TRP A 301 -19.01 -2.20 -18.78
C TRP A 301 -18.76 -3.70 -18.88
N LEU A 302 -18.64 -4.39 -17.74
CA LEU A 302 -18.43 -5.84 -17.71
C LEU A 302 -19.69 -6.62 -18.09
N ASP A 303 -20.86 -6.01 -18.01
CA ASP A 303 -22.14 -6.62 -18.38
C ASP A 303 -22.37 -6.61 -19.91
N LYS A 304 -21.54 -5.88 -20.67
CA LYS A 304 -21.64 -5.79 -22.12
C LYS A 304 -21.11 -7.05 -22.81
N PRO A 305 -21.64 -7.43 -23.99
CA PRO A 305 -20.95 -8.34 -24.89
C PRO A 305 -19.50 -7.88 -25.15
N PHE A 306 -18.57 -8.83 -25.33
CA PHE A 306 -17.15 -8.50 -25.49
C PHE A 306 -16.88 -7.67 -26.76
N ALA A 307 -17.60 -7.92 -27.85
CA ALA A 307 -17.53 -7.13 -29.07
C ALA A 307 -17.88 -5.65 -28.82
N ASP A 308 -19.03 -5.38 -28.20
CA ASP A 308 -19.48 -4.02 -27.86
C ASP A 308 -18.48 -3.32 -26.94
N TYR A 309 -17.95 -4.04 -25.94
CA TYR A 309 -16.91 -3.55 -25.05
C TYR A 309 -15.67 -3.06 -25.84
N CYS A 310 -15.18 -3.88 -26.78
CA CYS A 310 -14.01 -3.54 -27.58
C CYS A 310 -14.28 -2.43 -28.59
N GLN A 311 -15.44 -2.41 -29.23
CA GLN A 311 -15.83 -1.39 -30.21
C GLN A 311 -15.97 -0.01 -29.56
N GLU A 312 -16.64 0.07 -28.40
CA GLU A 312 -16.76 1.32 -27.67
C GLU A 312 -15.40 1.83 -27.18
N LEU A 313 -14.55 0.92 -26.68
CA LEU A 313 -13.22 1.28 -26.20
C LEU A 313 -12.29 1.70 -27.36
N ALA A 314 -12.40 1.05 -28.52
CA ALA A 314 -11.71 1.45 -29.74
C ALA A 314 -12.15 2.86 -30.18
N SER A 315 -13.45 3.13 -30.18
CA SER A 315 -14.01 4.44 -30.49
C SER A 315 -13.48 5.53 -29.55
N LEU A 316 -13.42 5.27 -28.24
CA LEU A 316 -12.80 6.16 -27.26
C LEU A 316 -11.30 6.42 -27.50
N LYS A 317 -10.64 5.54 -28.26
CA LYS A 317 -9.22 5.64 -28.65
C LYS A 317 -9.00 6.10 -30.08
N GLY A 318 -10.06 6.48 -30.80
CA GLY A 318 -9.97 6.89 -32.20
C GLY A 318 -9.58 5.75 -33.14
N LEU A 319 -9.86 4.50 -32.76
CA LEU A 319 -9.57 3.30 -33.53
C LEU A 319 -10.87 2.76 -34.15
N SER A 320 -10.76 2.23 -35.37
CA SER A 320 -11.82 1.47 -36.03
C SER A 320 -11.49 -0.01 -35.94
N THR A 321 -12.42 -0.83 -35.44
CA THR A 321 -12.16 -2.27 -35.27
C THR A 321 -12.34 -3.06 -36.56
N GLY A 322 -13.23 -2.65 -37.46
CA GLY A 322 -13.66 -3.52 -38.57
C GLY A 322 -14.26 -4.84 -38.08
N GLU A 323 -14.26 -5.85 -38.96
CA GLU A 323 -14.63 -7.23 -38.61
C GLU A 323 -13.50 -7.91 -37.84
N GLN A 324 -13.84 -8.57 -36.74
CA GLN A 324 -12.87 -9.22 -35.86
C GLN A 324 -13.39 -10.58 -35.39
N ASP A 325 -12.46 -11.50 -35.10
CA ASP A 325 -12.77 -12.71 -34.36
C ASP A 325 -12.83 -12.40 -32.86
N TRP A 326 -14.01 -11.94 -32.43
CA TRP A 326 -14.25 -11.54 -31.04
C TRP A 326 -14.05 -12.69 -30.05
N GLN A 327 -14.37 -13.92 -30.46
CA GLN A 327 -14.23 -15.09 -29.60
C GLN A 327 -12.76 -15.43 -29.37
N ALA A 328 -11.94 -15.38 -30.44
CA ALA A 328 -10.50 -15.57 -30.32
C ALA A 328 -9.83 -14.49 -29.46
N LEU A 329 -10.23 -13.22 -29.62
CA LEU A 329 -9.73 -12.11 -28.81
C LEU A 329 -10.11 -12.22 -27.32
N GLU A 330 -11.34 -12.66 -27.03
CA GLU A 330 -11.77 -12.89 -25.64
C GLU A 330 -10.98 -14.04 -25.00
N ALA A 331 -10.83 -15.16 -25.73
CA ALA A 331 -10.04 -16.30 -25.28
C ALA A 331 -8.57 -15.92 -25.05
N HIS A 332 -7.98 -15.13 -25.95
CA HIS A 332 -6.63 -14.57 -25.78
C HIS A 332 -6.53 -13.74 -24.50
N GLY A 333 -7.52 -12.88 -24.21
CA GLY A 333 -7.52 -12.06 -23.00
C GLY A 333 -7.45 -12.89 -21.71
N TRP A 334 -8.17 -14.01 -21.65
CA TRP A 334 -8.12 -14.95 -20.52
C TRP A 334 -6.80 -15.71 -20.43
N GLN A 335 -6.27 -16.21 -21.56
CA GLN A 335 -4.96 -16.84 -21.60
C GLN A 335 -3.88 -15.86 -21.12
N ARG A 336 -3.89 -14.64 -21.66
CA ARG A 336 -2.93 -13.60 -21.30
C ARG A 336 -3.05 -13.21 -19.84
N LEU A 337 -4.25 -13.21 -19.26
CA LEU A 337 -4.42 -12.98 -17.83
C LEU A 337 -3.70 -14.03 -16.98
N ALA A 338 -3.78 -15.32 -17.36
CA ALA A 338 -3.07 -16.39 -16.66
C ALA A 338 -1.55 -16.17 -16.72
N GLU A 339 -1.02 -15.82 -17.89
CA GLU A 339 0.41 -15.49 -18.06
C GLU A 339 0.80 -14.28 -17.20
N VAL A 340 0.02 -13.20 -17.25
CA VAL A 340 0.26 -11.98 -16.47
C VAL A 340 0.32 -12.30 -14.99
N ARG A 341 -0.64 -13.04 -14.45
CA ARG A 341 -0.69 -13.38 -13.03
C ARG A 341 0.47 -14.24 -12.58
N ASN A 342 0.89 -15.20 -13.39
CA ASN A 342 2.04 -16.03 -13.04
C ASN A 342 3.35 -15.21 -13.13
N LEU A 343 3.54 -14.39 -14.16
CA LEU A 343 4.72 -13.51 -14.27
C LEU A 343 4.77 -12.47 -13.14
N GLU A 344 3.62 -12.01 -12.64
CA GLU A 344 3.52 -11.12 -11.47
C GLU A 344 4.06 -11.74 -10.18
N LEU A 345 4.15 -13.07 -10.06
CA LEU A 345 4.69 -13.74 -8.87
C LEU A 345 6.16 -13.40 -8.63
N VAL A 346 6.95 -13.17 -9.69
CA VAL A 346 8.35 -12.74 -9.58
C VAL A 346 8.41 -11.38 -8.87
N ARG A 347 7.66 -10.40 -9.37
CA ARG A 347 7.56 -9.06 -8.78
C ARG A 347 6.94 -9.14 -7.37
N GLY A 348 6.08 -10.13 -7.15
CA GLY A 348 5.46 -10.45 -5.87
C GLY A 348 6.45 -10.67 -4.73
N LEU A 349 7.63 -11.22 -5.02
CA LEU A 349 8.70 -11.40 -4.03
C LEU A 349 9.21 -10.06 -3.47
N PHE A 350 9.11 -8.98 -4.25
CA PHE A 350 9.67 -7.67 -3.90
C PHE A 350 8.67 -6.72 -3.22
N ARG A 351 7.39 -7.11 -3.11
CA ARG A 351 6.34 -6.28 -2.49
C ARG A 351 6.71 -5.86 -1.06
N ARG A 352 7.01 -6.85 -0.21
CA ARG A 352 7.34 -6.62 1.20
C ARG A 352 8.73 -5.98 1.40
N PRO A 353 9.79 -6.40 0.69
CA PRO A 353 11.06 -5.68 0.70
C PRO A 353 10.92 -4.20 0.34
N LEU A 354 10.19 -3.88 -0.73
CA LEU A 354 9.99 -2.49 -1.15
C LEU A 354 9.14 -1.70 -0.15
N GLU A 355 8.08 -2.29 0.40
CA GLU A 355 7.32 -1.68 1.49
C GLU A 355 8.22 -1.33 2.67
N LEU A 356 9.04 -2.29 3.11
CA LEU A 356 9.92 -2.11 4.25
C LEU A 356 10.98 -1.04 3.96
N TRP A 357 11.58 -1.01 2.77
CA TRP A 357 12.51 0.06 2.37
C TRP A 357 11.88 1.45 2.52
N LEU A 358 10.63 1.62 2.08
CA LEU A 358 9.88 2.88 2.21
C LEU A 358 9.60 3.23 3.69
N VAL A 359 9.22 2.25 4.50
CA VAL A 359 9.00 2.46 5.94
C VAL A 359 10.30 2.81 6.67
N LEU A 360 11.40 2.15 6.33
CA LEU A 360 12.69 2.41 6.96
C LEU A 360 13.28 3.76 6.55
N ASP A 361 13.05 4.26 5.33
CA ASP A 361 13.41 5.64 4.98
C ASP A 361 12.72 6.67 5.90
N ARG A 362 11.45 6.44 6.25
CA ARG A 362 10.71 7.30 7.21
C ARG A 362 11.26 7.15 8.63
N ALA A 363 11.58 5.92 9.05
CA ALA A 363 12.17 5.67 10.36
C ALA A 363 13.57 6.31 10.48
N LEU A 364 14.40 6.20 9.45
CA LEU A 364 15.72 6.85 9.40
C LEU A 364 15.60 8.36 9.38
N PHE A 365 14.62 8.93 8.69
CA PHE A 365 14.34 10.37 8.80
C PHE A 365 14.06 10.76 10.25
N MET A 366 13.25 10.00 10.98
CA MET A 366 12.99 10.29 12.39
C MET A 366 14.26 10.17 13.25
N VAL A 367 15.16 9.21 12.95
CA VAL A 367 16.48 9.14 13.57
C VAL A 367 17.32 10.38 13.27
N ASP A 368 17.34 10.85 12.02
CA ASP A 368 18.02 12.09 11.61
C ASP A 368 17.47 13.31 12.40
N GLN A 369 16.20 13.28 12.80
CA GLN A 369 15.56 14.30 13.64
C GLN A 369 15.76 14.10 15.16
N GLY A 370 16.59 13.14 15.57
CA GLY A 370 16.96 12.90 16.97
C GLY A 370 15.96 12.03 17.75
N TYR A 371 15.12 11.26 17.07
CA TYR A 371 14.21 10.32 17.72
C TYR A 371 14.85 8.93 17.87
N ASN A 372 14.51 8.26 18.97
CA ASN A 372 14.61 6.82 19.06
C ASN A 372 13.42 6.21 18.31
N VAL A 373 13.70 5.24 17.43
CA VAL A 373 12.66 4.63 16.60
C VAL A 373 12.56 3.13 16.83
N GLU A 374 11.32 2.65 16.77
CA GLU A 374 10.99 1.24 16.68
C GLU A 374 10.12 0.98 15.45
N VAL A 375 10.50 -0.02 14.67
CA VAL A 375 9.73 -0.48 13.50
C VAL A 375 9.33 -1.93 13.71
N GLY A 376 8.05 -2.22 13.51
CA GLY A 376 7.52 -3.58 13.63
C GLY A 376 6.15 -3.74 13.01
N SER A 377 5.66 -4.98 12.98
CA SER A 377 4.26 -5.23 12.62
C SER A 377 3.33 -4.95 13.80
N PHE A 378 2.23 -4.23 13.58
CA PHE A 378 1.25 -3.95 14.64
C PHE A 378 0.06 -4.92 14.64
N CYS A 379 -0.15 -5.65 13.54
CA CYS A 379 -1.22 -6.65 13.41
C CYS A 379 -0.86 -7.77 12.44
N GLU A 380 -1.70 -8.81 12.37
CA GLU A 380 -1.52 -9.89 11.40
C GLU A 380 -1.76 -9.41 9.95
N PRO A 381 -1.02 -9.92 8.95
CA PRO A 381 -1.19 -9.52 7.54
C PRO A 381 -2.58 -9.78 6.97
N SER A 382 -3.31 -10.76 7.52
CA SER A 382 -4.69 -11.08 7.12
C SER A 382 -5.68 -9.96 7.45
N LEU A 383 -5.35 -9.11 8.43
CA LEU A 383 -6.16 -7.97 8.81
C LEU A 383 -5.94 -6.78 7.86
N THR A 384 -4.68 -6.47 7.60
CA THR A 384 -4.21 -5.55 6.56
C THR A 384 -2.80 -5.98 6.15
N PRO A 385 -2.48 -6.07 4.85
CA PRO A 385 -1.14 -6.48 4.43
C PRO A 385 -0.12 -5.35 4.70
N ARG A 386 -0.57 -4.09 4.68
CA ARG A 386 0.20 -2.94 5.13
C ARG A 386 0.05 -2.82 6.65
N ASN A 387 0.81 -3.66 7.36
CA ASN A 387 0.76 -3.83 8.81
C ASN A 387 2.01 -3.32 9.54
N LEU A 388 2.87 -2.56 8.87
CA LEU A 388 4.06 -1.97 9.48
C LEU A 388 3.71 -0.67 10.21
N MET A 389 4.36 -0.43 11.33
CA MET A 389 4.25 0.78 12.12
C MET A 389 5.65 1.30 12.48
N VAL A 390 5.79 2.63 12.47
CA VAL A 390 6.91 3.38 13.02
C VAL A 390 6.44 4.04 14.31
N LEU A 391 7.10 3.69 15.42
CA LEU A 391 7.02 4.42 16.69
C LEU A 391 8.27 5.27 16.81
N ALA A 392 8.12 6.54 17.18
CA ALA A 392 9.24 7.44 17.42
C ALA A 392 9.05 8.20 18.72
N GLU A 393 10.08 8.19 19.57
CA GLU A 393 10.12 8.94 20.84
C GLU A 393 11.43 9.69 20.98
N ARG A 394 11.38 10.90 21.56
CA ARG A 394 12.57 11.66 21.94
C ARG A 394 12.42 12.25 23.34
N GLN A 395 13.54 12.46 24.02
CA GLN A 395 13.56 13.03 25.37
C GLN A 395 13.13 14.50 25.38
#